data_AF-A0A350WVA5-F1
#
_entry.id   AF-A0A350WVA5-F1
#
_cell.length_a   1.000
_cell.length_b   1.000
_cell.length_c   1.000
_cell.angle_alpha   90.00
_cell.angle_beta   90.00
_cell.angle_gamma   90.00
#
_symmetry.space_group_name_H-M   'P 1'
#
loop_
_entity.id
_entity.type
_entity.pdbx_description
1 polymer ?
#
loop_
_entity_poly.entity_id
_entity_poly.type
_entity_poly.pdbx_seq_one_letter_code
_entity_poly.pdbx_strand_id
1 'polypeptide(L)' 'MAKIIVYLGDQERNALQQLAQRELRLPRAQAALIIRQELVRQGMLPMQPPISETTTNLEITTGEPS' A
#
# COMPACT_ATOMS: atom_id res chain seq x y z
N MET A 1 9.30 15.15 -0.18
CA MET A 1 8.43 14.28 0.65
C MET A 1 8.46 14.77 2.09
N ALA A 2 7.32 14.96 2.73
CA ALA A 2 7.26 15.30 4.15
C ALA A 2 7.70 14.09 5.01
N LYS A 3 8.47 14.33 6.07
CA LYS A 3 8.97 13.28 6.98
C LYS A 3 8.36 13.50 8.36
N ILE A 4 7.67 12.47 8.87
CA ILE A 4 7.18 12.40 10.25
C ILE A 4 8.02 11.34 10.97
N ILE A 5 8.47 11.66 12.19
CA ILE A 5 9.18 10.72 13.08
C ILE A 5 8.24 10.42 14.25
N VAL A 6 8.00 9.13 14.49
CA VAL A 6 7.15 8.66 15.59
C VAL A 6 8.01 7.82 16.53
N TYR A 7 7.96 8.14 17.82
CA TYR A 7 8.60 7.35 18.87
C TYR A 7 7.59 6.36 19.41
N LEU A 8 7.97 5.09 19.47
CA LEU A 8 7.17 4.00 20.01
C LEU A 8 7.77 3.55 21.33
N GLY A 9 6.92 3.17 22.29
CA GLY A 9 7.38 2.43 23.44
C GLY A 9 7.87 1.03 23.04
N ASP A 10 8.53 0.35 23.97
CA ASP A 10 9.13 -0.95 23.69
C ASP A 10 8.08 -2.01 23.32
N GLN A 11 6.91 -1.97 23.96
CA GLN A 11 5.82 -2.91 23.68
C GLN A 11 5.26 -2.69 22.27
N GLU A 12 4.95 -1.46 21.88
CA GLU A 12 4.43 -1.17 20.54
C GLU A 12 5.46 -1.46 19.46
N ARG A 13 6.74 -1.14 19.71
CA ARG A 13 7.84 -1.44 18.80
C ARG A 13 7.96 -2.96 18.55
N ASN A 14 7.95 -3.75 19.62
CA ASN A 14 8.06 -5.20 19.52
C ASN A 14 6.86 -5.81 18.79
N ALA A 15 5.64 -5.34 19.10
CA ALA A 15 4.42 -5.79 18.42
C ALA A 15 4.45 -5.44 16.91
N LEU A 16 4.83 -4.21 16.56
CA LEU A 16 4.98 -3.78 15.17
C LEU A 16 6.03 -4.63 14.43
N GLN A 17 7.15 -4.95 15.09
CA GLN A 17 8.20 -5.78 14.51
C GLN A 17 7.72 -7.21 14.23
N GLN A 18 7.02 -7.84 15.18
CA GLN A 18 6.44 -9.17 15.00
C GLN A 18 5.41 -9.19 13.88
N LEU A 19 4.53 -8.18 13.83
CA LEU A 19 3.53 -8.06 12.77
C LEU A 19 4.19 -7.91 11.40
N ALA A 20 5.17 -7.02 11.28
CA ALA A 20 5.90 -6.81 10.04
C ALA A 20 6.61 -8.10 9.58
N GLN A 21 7.18 -8.87 10.50
CA GLN A 21 7.83 -10.14 10.17
C GLN A 21 6.85 -11.20 9.66
N ARG A 22 5.68 -11.35 10.29
CA ARG A 22 4.62 -12.27 9.82
C ARG A 22 4.16 -11.94 8.41
N GLU A 23 4.14 -10.65 8.10
CA GLU A 23 3.71 -10.10 6.81
C GLU A 23 4.85 -10.00 5.77
N LEU A 24 6.06 -10.44 6.12
CA LEU A 24 7.28 -10.31 5.29
C LEU A 24 7.55 -8.86 4.84
N ARG A 25 7.29 -7.87 5.70
CA ARG A 25 7.50 -6.45 5.46
C ARG A 25 8.52 -5.83 6.41
N LEU A 26 9.06 -4.69 6.03
CA LEU A 26 9.83 -3.84 6.93
C LEU A 26 8.91 -3.16 7.96
N PRO A 27 9.31 -2.99 9.24
CA PRO A 27 8.50 -2.35 10.26
C PRO A 27 7.97 -0.96 9.87
N ARG A 28 8.79 -0.17 9.18
CA ARG A 28 8.39 1.16 8.67
C ARG A 28 7.28 1.06 7.61
N ALA A 29 7.39 0.10 6.69
CA ALA A 29 6.39 -0.11 5.66
C ALA A 29 5.08 -0.61 6.27
N GLN A 30 5.17 -1.51 7.26
CA GLN A 30 4.02 -1.99 8.01
C GLN A 30 3.33 -0.85 8.77
N ALA A 31 4.08 0.03 9.45
CA ALA A 31 3.50 1.19 10.14
C ALA A 31 2.78 2.14 9.15
N ALA A 32 3.39 2.41 8.01
CA ALA A 32 2.77 3.23 6.97
C ALA A 32 1.46 2.61 6.43
N LEU A 33 1.42 1.29 6.28
CA LEU A 33 0.24 0.55 5.86
C LEU A 33 -0.89 0.67 6.89
N ILE A 34 -0.58 0.46 8.18
CA ILE A 34 -1.56 0.59 9.27
C ILE A 34 -2.14 2.01 9.30
N ILE A 35 -1.29 3.04 9.25
CA ILE A 35 -1.72 4.45 9.22
C ILE A 35 -2.64 4.68 8.02
N ARG A 36 -2.26 4.19 6.84
CA ARG A 36 -3.08 4.35 5.64
C ARG A 36 -4.43 3.68 5.79
N GLN A 37 -4.47 2.43 6.25
CA GLN A 37 -5.72 1.68 6.45
C GLN A 37 -6.65 2.41 7.42
N GLU A 38 -6.11 2.93 8.52
CA GLU A 38 -6.88 3.72 9.49
C GLU A 38 -7.42 5.02 8.87
N LEU A 39 -6.60 5.76 8.12
CA LEU A 39 -7.04 6.97 7.44
C LEU A 39 -8.13 6.69 6.38
N VAL A 40 -8.05 5.57 5.66
CA VAL A 40 -9.12 5.13 4.75
C VAL A 40 -10.39 4.79 5.52
N ARG A 41 -10.26 4.05 6.63
CA ARG A 41 -11.40 3.68 7.49
C ARG A 41 -12.13 4.92 8.05
N GLN A 42 -11.38 5.99 8.32
CA GLN A 42 -11.91 7.27 8.78
C GLN A 42 -12.42 8.18 7.64
N GLY A 43 -12.37 7.73 6.38
CA GLY A 43 -12.78 8.52 5.21
C GLY A 43 -11.85 9.68 4.86
N MET A 44 -10.65 9.72 5.44
CA MET A 44 -9.64 10.77 5.20
C MET A 44 -8.80 10.50 3.95
N LEU A 45 -8.76 9.24 3.49
CA LEU A 45 -8.11 8.84 2.25
C LEU A 45 -9.07 7.97 1.43
N PRO A 46 -8.98 8.03 0.08
CA PRO A 46 -9.77 7.14 -0.77
C PRO A 46 -9.28 5.69 -0.66
N MET A 47 -10.22 4.74 -0.77
CA MET A 47 -9.89 3.33 -0.89
C MET A 47 -9.15 3.11 -2.21
N GLN A 48 -7.95 2.53 -2.16
CA GLN A 48 -7.22 2.21 -3.38
C GLN A 48 -7.81 0.93 -3.97
N PRO A 49 -8.23 0.91 -5.25
CA PRO A 49 -8.64 -0.34 -5.87
C PRO A 49 -7.44 -1.30 -5.87
N PRO A 50 -7.64 -2.61 -5.71
CA PRO A 50 -6.59 -3.57 -5.97
C PRO A 50 -6.11 -3.32 -7.40
N ILE A 51 -4.81 -3.14 -7.57
CA ILE A 51 -4.15 -3.11 -8.87
C ILE A 51 -4.34 -4.50 -9.48
N SER A 52 -5.47 -4.69 -10.18
CA SER A 52 -5.56 -5.72 -11.20
C SER A 52 -4.57 -5.32 -12.28
N GLU A 53 -3.56 -6.15 -12.49
CA GLU A 53 -2.70 -6.07 -13.66
C GLU A 53 -3.59 -6.20 -14.90
N THR A 54 -4.01 -5.08 -15.46
CA THR A 54 -4.60 -4.99 -16.79
C THR A 54 -3.75 -4.03 -17.61
N THR A 55 -2.50 -4.41 -17.84
CA THR A 55 -1.85 -4.07 -19.11
C THR A 55 -2.60 -4.88 -20.18
N THR A 56 -3.64 -4.32 -20.80
CA THR A 56 -3.51 -3.37 -21.91
C THR A 56 -2.54 -3.95 -22.95
N ASN A 57 -3.04 -4.89 -23.76
CA ASN A 57 -2.46 -5.10 -25.08
C ASN A 57 -3.28 -4.25 -26.04
N LEU A 58 -2.60 -3.22 -26.55
CA LEU A 58 -3.10 -2.18 -27.43
C LEU A 58 -3.87 -2.72 -28.64
N GLU A 59 -4.91 -1.98 -28.99
CA GLU A 59 -5.46 -1.81 -30.32
C GLU A 59 -4.42 -2.03 -31.43
N ILE A 60 -4.58 -3.10 -32.21
CA ILE A 60 -4.03 -3.16 -33.57
C ILE A 60 -5.20 -2.90 -34.52
N THR A 61 -5.32 -1.61 -34.83
CA THR A 61 -5.76 -1.00 -36.08
C THR A 61 -6.36 -1.94 -37.15
N THR A 62 -7.59 -1.59 -37.51
CA THR A 62 -8.21 -1.74 -38.82
C THR A 62 -7.21 -1.75 -39.99
N GLY A 63 -7.41 -2.69 -40.91
CA GLY A 63 -6.75 -2.74 -42.22
C GLY A 63 -7.26 -3.91 -43.07
N GLU A 64 -8.44 -3.77 -43.67
CA GLU A 64 -8.71 -4.40 -44.98
C GLU A 64 -7.71 -3.82 -46.00
N PRO A 65 -7.18 -4.63 -46.92
CA PRO A 65 -7.74 -4.57 -48.27
C PRO A 65 -7.75 -5.91 -49.04
N SER A 66 -8.81 -6.03 -49.85
CA SER A 66 -8.95 -6.64 -51.20
C SER A 66 -8.31 -7.99 -51.52
#